data_AF-A0A2N8BRU7-F1
#
_entry.id   AF-A0A2N8BRU7-F1
#
_cell.length_a   1.000
_cell.length_b   1.000
_cell.length_c   1.000
_cell.angle_alpha   90.00
_cell.angle_beta   90.00
_cell.angle_gamma   90.00
#
_symmetry.space_group_name_H-M   'P 1'
#
loop_
_entity.id
_entity.type
_entity.pdbx_description
1 polymer ?
#
loop_
_entity_poly.entity_id
_entity_poly.type
_entity_poly.pdbx_seq_one_letter_code
_entity_poly.pdbx_strand_id
1 'polypeptide(L)' 'ASIYAGADARVEVSVARDDADPRLVRLVVADTGAGVPPDQRGRVQERFVRLDPARSAGGSGLGLAIVAA' A
#
# COMPACT_ATOMS: atom_id res chain seq x y z
N ALA A 1 1.93 -3.87 -1.63
CA ALA A 1 2.67 -4.20 -2.85
C ALA A 1 2.83 -5.71 -3.01
N SER A 2 3.96 -6.32 -2.68
CA SER A 2 4.30 -7.71 -3.04
C SER A 2 3.21 -8.77 -2.78
N ILE A 3 2.60 -8.80 -1.59
CA ILE A 3 1.56 -9.81 -1.23
C ILE A 3 0.27 -9.65 -2.05
N TYR A 4 -0.08 -8.42 -2.44
CA TYR A 4 -1.37 -8.13 -3.09
C TYR A 4 -1.28 -8.04 -4.60
N ALA A 5 -0.07 -7.84 -5.13
CA ALA A 5 0.14 -7.58 -6.54
C ALA A 5 -0.21 -8.80 -7.44
N GLY A 6 -0.06 -10.02 -6.93
CA GLY A 6 -0.33 -11.26 -7.66
C GLY A 6 0.92 -11.86 -8.31
N ALA A 7 0.79 -13.07 -8.88
CA ALA A 7 1.87 -13.68 -9.65
C ALA A 7 2.23 -12.80 -10.86
N ASP A 8 3.53 -12.69 -11.14
CA ASP A 8 4.11 -11.88 -12.23
C ASP A 8 3.96 -10.35 -12.12
N ALA A 9 3.38 -9.84 -11.03
CA ALA A 9 3.27 -8.42 -10.84
C ALA A 9 4.63 -7.80 -10.51
N ARG A 10 4.96 -6.70 -11.21
CA ARG A 10 6.15 -5.90 -10.94
C ARG A 10 5.88 -4.98 -9.74
N VAL A 11 6.82 -4.99 -8.79
CA VAL A 11 6.92 -3.98 -7.73
C VAL A 11 8.09 -3.05 -8.06
N GLU A 12 7.83 -1.75 -8.06
CA GLU A 12 8.83 -0.71 -8.22
C GLU A 12 8.98 0.06 -6.91
N VAL A 13 10.23 0.29 -6.51
CA VAL A 13 10.58 1.11 -5.35
C VAL A 13 11.48 2.24 -5.84
N SER A 14 11.08 3.47 -5.55
CA SER A 14 11.86 4.66 -5.92
C SER A 14 12.01 5.59 -4.74
N VAL A 15 13.13 6.31 -4.73
CA VAL A 15 13.46 7.29 -3.71
C VAL A 15 13.88 8.59 -4.38
N ALA A 16 13.33 9.70 -3.91
CA ALA A 16 13.66 11.04 -4.38
C ALA A 16 13.67 12.01 -3.20
N ARG A 17 14.31 13.18 -3.36
CA ARG A 17 14.05 14.29 -2.44
C ARG A 17 12.60 14.73 -2.62
N ASP A 18 11.97 15.19 -1.56
CA ASP A 18 10.64 15.77 -1.71
C ASP A 18 10.73 17.12 -2.43
N ASP A 19 9.85 17.33 -3.41
CA ASP A 19 9.85 18.54 -4.24
C ASP A 19 9.39 19.78 -3.45
N ALA A 20 8.59 19.61 -2.40
CA ALA A 20 8.07 20.70 -1.59
C ALA A 20 8.96 21.01 -0.37
N ASP A 21 9.56 20.01 0.26
CA ASP A 21 10.53 20.19 1.34
C ASP A 21 11.82 19.39 1.09
N PRO A 22 12.94 20.04 0.72
CA PRO A 22 14.20 19.35 0.39
C PRO A 22 14.87 18.65 1.58
N ARG A 23 14.35 18.83 2.81
CA ARG A 23 14.78 18.09 4.00
C ARG A 23 14.09 16.74 4.12
N LEU A 24 13.01 16.52 3.39
CA LEU A 24 12.26 15.27 3.36
C LEU A 24 12.71 14.40 2.18
N VAL A 25 12.50 13.10 2.34
CA VAL A 25 12.74 12.09 1.30
C VAL A 25 11.42 11.41 0.99
N ARG A 26 11.07 11.38 -0.29
CA ARG A 26 9.91 10.67 -0.82
C ARG A 26 10.31 9.25 -1.19
N LEU A 27 9.78 8.27 -0.48
CA LEU A 27 9.85 6.86 -0.83
C LEU A 27 8.52 6.43 -1.46
N VAL A 28 8.57 5.90 -2.68
CA VAL A 28 7.39 5.39 -3.38
C VAL A 28 7.53 3.89 -3.57
N VAL A 29 6.46 3.15 -3.25
CA VAL A 29 6.33 1.73 -3.55
C VAL A 29 5.11 1.56 -4.44
N ALA A 30 5.32 1.20 -5.70
CA ALA A 30 4.28 0.99 -6.70
C ALA A 30 4.22 -0.49 -7.10
N ASP A 31 3.02 -1.00 -7.37
CA ASP A 31 2.83 -2.33 -7.94
C ASP A 31 1.83 -2.30 -9.10
N THR A 32 1.91 -3.31 -9.96
CA THR A 32 1.07 -3.47 -11.16
C THR A 32 -0.09 -4.45 -10.94
N GLY A 33 -0.46 -4.71 -9.68
CA GLY A 33 -1.56 -5.60 -9.34
C GLY A 33 -2.94 -5.00 -9.65
N ALA A 34 -3.98 -5.70 -9.21
CA ALA A 34 -5.37 -5.30 -9.41
C ALA A 34 -5.73 -3.93 -8.80
N GLY A 35 -4.88 -3.40 -7.91
CA GLY A 35 -5.07 -2.10 -7.26
C GLY A 35 -6.20 -2.11 -6.23
N VAL A 36 -6.59 -0.91 -5.81
CA VAL A 36 -7.68 -0.67 -4.84
C VAL A 36 -8.84 0.02 -5.55
N PRO A 37 -10.07 -0.55 -5.50
CA PRO A 37 -11.27 0.09 -6.04
C PRO A 37 -11.45 1.51 -5.50
N PRO A 38 -11.88 2.50 -6.32
CA PRO A 38 -11.96 3.90 -5.90
C PRO A 38 -12.79 4.15 -4.64
N ASP A 39 -13.91 3.44 -4.50
CA ASP A 39 -14.83 3.48 -3.36
C ASP A 39 -14.23 2.88 -2.07
N GLN A 40 -13.14 2.13 -2.19
CA GLN A 40 -12.45 1.47 -1.08
C GLN A 40 -11.14 2.16 -0.67
N ARG A 41 -10.67 3.18 -1.40
CA ARG A 41 -9.38 3.85 -1.14
C ARG A 41 -9.30 4.57 0.20
N GLY A 42 -10.42 5.04 0.74
CA GLY A 42 -10.45 5.60 2.11
C GLY A 42 -10.36 4.50 3.16
N ARG A 43 -11.06 3.39 2.92
CA ARG A 43 -11.23 2.29 3.87
C ARG A 43 -9.97 1.49 4.12
N VAL A 44 -9.02 1.45 3.17
CA VAL A 44 -7.75 0.70 3.35
C VAL A 44 -6.87 1.21 4.49
N GLN A 45 -7.12 2.42 5.00
CA GLN A 45 -6.41 2.98 6.14
C GLN A 45 -7.11 2.71 7.48
N GLU A 46 -8.33 2.15 7.46
CA GLU A 46 -9.05 1.80 8.68
C GLU A 46 -8.45 0.54 9.33
N ARG A 47 -8.49 0.49 10.67
CA ARG A 47 -7.98 -0.66 11.42
C ARG A 47 -8.78 -1.92 11.08
N PHE A 48 -8.05 -3.02 10.90
CA PHE A 48 -8.60 -4.35 10.63
C PHE A 48 -9.28 -4.50 9.26
N VAL A 49 -9.29 -3.47 8.39
CA VAL A 49 -9.87 -3.57 7.05
C VAL A 49 -8.97 -4.42 6.14
N ARG A 50 -9.61 -5.35 5.43
CA ARG A 50 -9.02 -6.20 4.39
C ARG A 50 -9.99 -6.27 3.21
N LEU A 51 -9.53 -5.94 2.01
CA LEU A 51 -10.39 -5.87 0.83
C LEU A 51 -10.63 -7.23 0.17
N ASP A 52 -9.68 -8.15 0.28
CA ASP A 52 -9.82 -9.54 -0.18
C ASP A 52 -9.61 -10.50 1.01
N PRO A 53 -10.70 -11.04 1.60
CA PRO A 53 -10.61 -11.98 2.69
C PRO A 53 -10.09 -13.37 2.27
N ALA A 54 -10.15 -13.73 0.98
CA ALA A 54 -9.76 -15.04 0.47
C ALA A 54 -8.23 -15.19 0.32
N ARG A 55 -7.50 -14.08 0.21
CA ARG A 55 -6.02 -14.04 0.28
C ARG A 55 -5.55 -13.96 1.73
N SER A 56 -5.86 -15.01 2.50
CA SER A 56 -5.58 -15.11 3.94
C SER A 56 -4.16 -15.60 4.26
N ALA A 57 -3.13 -14.95 3.74
CA ALA A 57 -1.74 -15.22 4.10
C ALA A 57 -1.19 -14.14 5.05
N GLY A 58 -1.56 -14.22 6.33
CA GLY A 58 -0.94 -13.44 7.43
C GLY A 58 -1.23 -11.93 7.44
N GLY A 59 -1.33 -11.35 8.65
CA GLY A 59 -1.46 -9.90 8.88
C GLY A 59 -2.76 -9.46 9.55
N SER A 60 -2.66 -8.59 10.56
CA SER A 60 -3.77 -8.11 11.39
C SER A 60 -4.62 -7.01 10.73
N GLY A 61 -4.26 -6.52 9.54
CA GLY A 61 -4.91 -5.36 8.93
C GLY A 61 -4.61 -4.04 9.66
N LEU A 62 -3.50 -3.96 10.40
CA LEU A 62 -3.10 -2.73 11.11
C LEU A 62 -2.03 -1.91 10.38
N GLY A 63 -1.34 -2.48 9.38
CA GLY A 63 -0.17 -1.86 8.77
C GLY A 63 -0.41 -0.43 8.26
N LEU A 64 -1.39 -0.24 7.38
CA LEU A 64 -1.72 1.09 6.84
C LEU A 64 -2.36 2.01 7.89
N ALA A 65 -3.11 1.45 8.84
CA ALA A 65 -3.71 2.22 9.92
C ALA A 65 -2.68 2.79 10.91
N ILE A 66 -1.51 2.17 11.03
CA ILE A 66 -0.39 2.70 11.82
C ILE A 66 0.32 3.84 11.07
N VAL A 67 0.49 3.73 9.75
CA VAL A 67 1.13 4.77 8.93
C VAL A 67 0.32 6.08 8.92
N ALA A 68 -1.01 5.97 9.02
CA ALA A 68 -1.92 7.12 9.03
C ALA A 68 -2.08 7.77 10.43
N ALA A 69 -1.52 7.18 11.49
CA ALA A 69 -1.64 7.66 12.87
C ALA A 69 -0.50 8.62 13.24
#